data_AF-A0A928EIU4-F1
#
_entry.id   AF-A0A928EIU4-F1
#
_cell.length_a   1.000
_cell.length_b   1.000
_cell.length_c   1.000
_cell.angle_alpha   90.00
_cell.angle_beta   90.00
_cell.angle_gamma   90.00
#
_symmetry.space_group_name_H-M   'P 1'
#
loop_
_entity.id
_entity.type
_entity.pdbx_description
1 polymer ?
#
loop_
_entity_poly.entity_id
_entity_poly.type
_entity_poly.pdbx_seq_one_letter_code
_entity_poly.pdbx_strand_id
1 'polypeptide(L)'
;MLYFGIILACAALLVLGFWLISKKCPQKLNTLFKGAVLLFCAIGYFRLMLSDSFMFVINGGYYDEIFYDVTDPLQSILRWGYVLNYTVLPVAIFFESRLFRNIASYFCLPFSILSAFFFDDFMVYFLAQNGRGLHLTPAFRYAYFILELALAIALPVLIQICYRHVFHVKDRKEWLHFIISLPFLILLVTPVYVPQSLFGYSKMIAGKGSDYHVMWLIVLAIVALSLYYIFRFRPYRDRYMLCVVLAIALFFHHSSQYLMGISIPRLPIQLCNLAAYFYLIAIPFKCPRFFQFCFIANLTGALIAIFLPEFTPGAFGFWTMHYTFEHSLVFMVPVLAMWLRIFPRADISALKYSFIGFSIYFVFCLTVGTILNGFSDVTGFEVNYFFLFDLDKAFNLFPFLTFTERVHLQFGRFELYPLFLIIIYTCFQLICVAFYHVVRFIYKFEDDHFALRGSAIELYERRTGKTARCHKEYVD
;
A
#
# COMPACT_ATOMS: atom_id res chain seq x y z
N MET A 1 -23.90 -24.14 -1.24
CA MET A 1 -24.81 -24.05 -0.05
C MET A 1 -24.28 -24.71 1.22
N LEU A 2 -23.70 -25.92 1.18
CA LEU A 2 -23.15 -26.58 2.38
C LEU A 2 -22.06 -25.73 3.06
N TYR A 3 -21.09 -25.23 2.30
CA TYR A 3 -19.99 -24.42 2.82
C TYR A 3 -20.45 -23.09 3.42
N PHE A 4 -21.47 -22.46 2.83
CA PHE A 4 -22.10 -21.28 3.42
C PHE A 4 -22.61 -21.53 4.84
N GLY A 5 -23.30 -22.67 5.06
CA GLY A 5 -23.74 -23.09 6.39
C GLY A 5 -22.58 -23.32 7.35
N ILE A 6 -21.50 -23.96 6.90
CA ILE A 6 -20.28 -24.17 7.70
C ILE A 6 -19.64 -22.84 8.10
N ILE A 7 -19.49 -21.91 7.17
CA ILE A 7 -18.89 -20.58 7.42
C ILE A 7 -19.72 -19.82 8.45
N LEU A 8 -21.05 -19.79 8.30
CA LEU A 8 -21.94 -19.14 9.27
C LEU A 8 -21.88 -19.80 10.65
N ALA A 9 -21.81 -21.13 10.71
CA ALA A 9 -21.64 -21.86 11.97
C ALA A 9 -20.31 -21.51 12.64
N CYS A 10 -19.19 -21.50 11.88
CA CYS A 10 -17.89 -21.07 12.38
C CYS A 10 -17.91 -19.62 12.88
N ALA A 11 -18.52 -18.70 12.12
CA ALA A 11 -18.66 -17.31 12.52
C ALA A 11 -19.50 -17.17 13.81
N ALA A 12 -20.61 -17.91 13.92
CA ALA A 12 -21.47 -17.91 15.11
C ALA A 12 -20.73 -18.45 16.34
N LEU A 13 -19.94 -19.52 16.19
CA LEU A 13 -19.09 -20.07 17.26
C LEU A 13 -18.03 -19.07 17.71
N LEU A 14 -17.38 -18.38 16.77
CA LEU A 14 -16.44 -17.29 17.08
C LEU A 14 -17.15 -16.17 17.85
N VAL A 15 -18.28 -15.67 17.34
CA VAL A 15 -19.07 -14.62 18.00
C VAL A 15 -19.45 -15.04 19.43
N LEU A 16 -19.96 -16.27 19.61
CA LEU A 16 -20.33 -16.79 20.92
C LEU A 16 -19.13 -16.88 21.87
N GLY A 17 -18.00 -17.41 21.40
CA GLY A 17 -16.77 -17.51 22.19
C GLY A 17 -16.28 -16.14 22.66
N PHE A 18 -16.17 -15.18 21.75
CA PHE A 18 -15.77 -13.81 22.08
C PHE A 18 -16.79 -13.12 22.99
N TRP A 19 -18.08 -13.34 22.79
CA TRP A 19 -19.13 -12.77 23.64
C TRP A 19 -19.07 -13.33 25.08
N LEU A 20 -18.86 -14.63 25.25
CA LEU A 20 -18.66 -15.25 26.56
C LEU A 20 -17.42 -14.70 27.28
N ILE A 21 -16.32 -14.52 26.53
CA ILE A 21 -15.10 -13.89 27.06
C ILE A 21 -15.37 -12.43 27.43
N SER A 22 -16.14 -11.68 26.63
CA SER A 22 -16.48 -10.28 26.92
C SER A 22 -17.23 -10.12 28.25
N LYS A 23 -18.08 -11.11 28.59
CA LYS A 23 -18.79 -11.16 29.88
C LYS A 23 -17.87 -11.52 31.05
N LYS A 24 -16.95 -12.47 30.87
CA LYS A 24 -16.07 -12.96 31.95
C LYS A 24 -14.85 -12.08 32.18
N CYS A 25 -14.29 -11.48 31.13
CA CYS A 25 -13.01 -10.76 31.16
C CYS A 25 -13.05 -9.50 30.28
N PRO A 26 -13.89 -8.50 30.62
CA PRO A 26 -14.09 -7.30 29.78
C PRO A 26 -12.78 -6.52 29.53
N GLN A 27 -11.87 -6.51 30.50
CA GLN A 27 -10.57 -5.83 30.38
C GLN A 27 -9.67 -6.41 29.27
N LYS A 28 -9.82 -7.70 28.95
CA LYS A 28 -9.01 -8.38 27.91
C LYS A 28 -9.63 -8.32 26.50
N LEU A 29 -10.89 -7.87 26.39
CA LEU A 29 -11.66 -7.93 25.15
C LEU A 29 -11.00 -7.12 24.02
N ASN A 30 -10.53 -5.90 24.33
CA ASN A 30 -9.91 -5.03 23.32
C ASN A 30 -8.62 -5.65 22.76
N THR A 31 -7.78 -6.22 23.63
CA THR A 31 -6.55 -6.91 23.21
C THR A 31 -6.85 -8.12 22.33
N LEU A 32 -7.88 -8.89 22.66
CA LEU A 32 -8.31 -10.04 21.87
C LEU A 32 -8.85 -9.62 20.50
N PHE A 33 -9.65 -8.55 20.41
CA PHE A 33 -10.13 -8.03 19.12
C PHE A 33 -8.99 -7.54 18.25
N LYS A 34 -8.01 -6.84 18.84
CA LYS A 34 -6.79 -6.41 18.15
C LYS A 34 -5.99 -7.62 17.64
N GLY A 35 -5.83 -8.66 18.46
CA GLY A 35 -5.17 -9.91 18.03
C GLY A 35 -5.92 -10.61 16.89
N ALA A 36 -7.24 -10.70 16.99
CA ALA A 36 -8.08 -11.36 15.98
C ALA A 36 -8.06 -10.63 14.63
N VAL A 37 -8.09 -9.28 14.63
CA VAL A 37 -8.03 -8.52 13.37
C VAL A 37 -6.63 -8.54 12.76
N LEU A 38 -5.57 -8.58 13.57
CA LEU A 38 -4.21 -8.79 13.07
C LEU A 38 -4.06 -10.19 12.45
N LEU A 39 -4.63 -11.22 13.09
CA LEU A 39 -4.69 -12.58 12.54
C LEU A 39 -5.46 -12.58 11.21
N PHE A 40 -6.62 -11.93 11.14
CA PHE A 40 -7.40 -11.80 9.91
C PHE A 40 -6.58 -11.13 8.78
N CYS A 41 -5.85 -10.05 9.08
CA CYS A 41 -5.01 -9.39 8.08
C CYS A 41 -3.80 -10.25 7.66
N ALA A 42 -3.21 -10.99 8.60
CA ALA A 42 -2.13 -11.93 8.29
C ALA A 42 -2.63 -13.07 7.40
N ILE A 43 -3.86 -13.55 7.65
CA ILE A 43 -4.53 -14.52 6.78
C ILE A 43 -4.73 -13.91 5.38
N GLY A 44 -5.24 -12.69 5.30
CA GLY A 44 -5.41 -12.00 4.02
C GLY A 44 -4.11 -11.80 3.23
N TYR A 45 -3.03 -11.44 3.92
CA TYR A 45 -1.71 -11.30 3.31
C TYR A 45 -1.22 -12.63 2.73
N PHE A 46 -1.31 -13.71 3.50
CA PHE A 46 -0.88 -15.03 3.02
C PHE A 46 -1.82 -15.59 1.94
N ARG A 47 -3.12 -15.22 1.92
CA ARG A 47 -4.00 -15.53 0.78
C ARG A 47 -3.46 -14.98 -0.53
N LEU A 48 -2.88 -13.78 -0.54
CA LEU A 48 -2.30 -13.20 -1.76
C LEU A 48 -1.11 -14.00 -2.30
N MET A 49 -0.51 -14.87 -1.48
CA MET A 49 0.55 -15.79 -1.87
C MET A 49 0.04 -17.12 -2.41
N LEU A 50 -1.24 -17.45 -2.20
CA LEU A 50 -1.82 -18.71 -2.66
C LEU A 50 -2.19 -18.62 -4.14
N SER A 51 -2.13 -19.77 -4.83
CA SER A 51 -2.54 -19.85 -6.23
C SER A 51 -4.00 -19.46 -6.39
N ASP A 52 -4.26 -18.44 -7.18
CA ASP A 52 -5.59 -17.99 -7.58
C ASP A 52 -5.63 -17.77 -9.10
N SER A 53 -6.39 -18.62 -9.79
CA SER A 53 -6.45 -18.57 -11.26
C SER A 53 -7.30 -17.44 -11.81
N PHE A 54 -8.05 -16.73 -10.96
CA PHE A 54 -8.81 -15.56 -11.40
C PHE A 54 -7.89 -14.60 -12.18
N MET A 55 -6.62 -14.51 -11.77
CA MET A 55 -5.59 -13.68 -12.40
C MET A 55 -5.03 -14.23 -13.69
N PHE A 56 -5.02 -15.55 -13.84
CA PHE A 56 -4.54 -16.20 -15.05
C PHE A 56 -5.62 -16.22 -16.13
N VAL A 57 -6.90 -16.34 -15.77
CA VAL A 57 -8.03 -16.22 -16.71
C VAL A 57 -8.09 -14.81 -17.31
N ILE A 58 -7.75 -13.78 -16.52
CA ILE A 58 -7.62 -12.39 -17.00
C ILE A 58 -6.40 -12.18 -17.91
N ASN A 59 -5.36 -13.03 -17.82
CA ASN A 59 -4.09 -12.84 -18.52
C ASN A 59 -3.73 -13.96 -19.51
N GLY A 60 -4.66 -14.88 -19.83
CA GLY A 60 -4.54 -15.88 -20.91
C GLY A 60 -3.29 -16.78 -20.89
N GLY A 61 -2.53 -16.80 -19.80
CA GLY A 61 -1.29 -17.55 -19.68
C GLY A 61 -0.06 -17.02 -20.40
N TYR A 62 -0.17 -16.03 -21.29
CA TYR A 62 0.96 -15.37 -21.94
C TYR A 62 0.74 -13.85 -22.04
N TYR A 63 1.82 -13.09 -21.79
CA TYR A 63 1.85 -11.63 -21.67
C TYR A 63 1.86 -10.88 -23.03
N ASP A 64 1.67 -11.61 -24.13
CA ASP A 64 1.84 -11.10 -25.49
C ASP A 64 0.48 -10.71 -26.08
N GLU A 65 0.16 -9.42 -26.03
CA GLU A 65 -0.74 -8.66 -26.94
C GLU A 65 -2.13 -9.22 -27.30
N ILE A 66 -2.62 -10.29 -26.65
CA ILE A 66 -3.93 -10.87 -26.94
C ILE A 66 -5.02 -10.15 -26.14
N PHE A 67 -6.05 -9.68 -26.85
CA PHE A 67 -7.26 -9.08 -26.30
C PHE A 67 -7.94 -10.01 -25.29
N TYR A 68 -8.14 -9.53 -24.07
CA TYR A 68 -8.83 -10.28 -23.02
C TYR A 68 -10.31 -9.88 -22.93
N ASP A 69 -11.20 -10.87 -22.98
CA ASP A 69 -12.63 -10.71 -22.72
C ASP A 69 -12.89 -10.38 -21.24
N VAL A 70 -13.97 -9.63 -20.98
CA VAL A 70 -14.43 -9.31 -19.62
C VAL A 70 -14.63 -10.61 -18.83
N THR A 71 -13.86 -10.78 -17.78
CA THR A 71 -13.95 -11.96 -16.91
C THR A 71 -14.91 -11.71 -15.77
N ASP A 72 -15.90 -12.59 -15.61
CA ASP A 72 -16.80 -12.71 -14.46
C ASP A 72 -16.94 -11.43 -13.60
N PRO A 73 -17.76 -10.46 -14.07
CA PRO A 73 -17.95 -9.18 -13.40
C PRO A 73 -18.44 -9.33 -11.95
N LEU A 74 -19.22 -10.37 -11.68
CA LEU A 74 -19.74 -10.65 -10.35
C LEU A 74 -18.60 -10.96 -9.38
N GLN A 75 -17.71 -11.90 -9.75
CA GLN A 75 -16.54 -12.22 -8.91
C GLN A 75 -15.59 -11.03 -8.77
N SER A 76 -15.41 -10.22 -9.82
CA SER A 76 -14.64 -8.98 -9.75
C SER A 76 -15.18 -8.03 -8.67
N ILE A 77 -16.50 -7.78 -8.67
CA ILE A 77 -17.16 -6.88 -7.71
C ILE A 77 -17.14 -7.45 -6.29
N LEU A 78 -17.41 -8.75 -6.12
CA LEU A 78 -17.37 -9.42 -4.82
C LEU A 78 -15.99 -9.35 -4.19
N ARG A 79 -14.94 -9.66 -4.97
CA ARG A 79 -13.54 -9.60 -4.53
C ARG A 79 -13.13 -8.18 -4.19
N TRP A 80 -13.54 -7.20 -4.99
CA TRP A 80 -13.27 -5.78 -4.74
C TRP A 80 -13.90 -5.30 -3.42
N GLY A 81 -15.20 -5.53 -3.23
CA GLY A 81 -15.90 -5.16 -2.01
C GLY A 81 -15.36 -5.90 -0.78
N TYR A 82 -14.96 -7.16 -0.94
CA TYR A 82 -14.39 -7.97 0.14
C TYR A 82 -13.02 -7.46 0.61
N VAL A 83 -12.13 -7.03 -0.29
CA VAL A 83 -10.78 -6.54 0.05
C VAL A 83 -10.82 -5.32 0.99
N LEU A 84 -11.92 -4.56 0.99
CA LEU A 84 -12.13 -3.46 1.91
C LEU A 84 -12.04 -3.87 3.39
N ASN A 85 -12.37 -5.13 3.73
CA ASN A 85 -12.25 -5.66 5.09
C ASN A 85 -10.83 -5.49 5.66
N TYR A 86 -9.80 -5.69 4.84
CA TYR A 86 -8.40 -5.64 5.27
C TYR A 86 -7.94 -4.26 5.72
N THR A 87 -8.60 -3.21 5.25
CA THR A 87 -8.31 -1.83 5.66
C THR A 87 -9.30 -1.34 6.73
N VAL A 88 -10.59 -1.66 6.59
CA VAL A 88 -11.63 -1.13 7.46
C VAL A 88 -11.63 -1.78 8.84
N LEU A 89 -11.47 -3.10 8.94
CA LEU A 89 -11.55 -3.79 10.24
C LEU A 89 -10.43 -3.38 11.21
N PRO A 90 -9.15 -3.31 10.80
CA PRO A 90 -8.09 -2.81 11.68
C PRO A 90 -8.41 -1.41 12.18
N VAL A 91 -8.86 -0.51 11.32
CA VAL A 91 -9.13 0.87 11.70
C VAL A 91 -10.35 0.98 12.61
N ALA A 92 -11.42 0.22 12.34
CA ALA A 92 -12.62 0.19 13.18
C ALA A 92 -12.33 -0.28 14.62
N ILE A 93 -11.38 -1.21 14.79
CA ILE A 93 -10.99 -1.79 16.07
C ILE A 93 -9.93 -0.95 16.78
N PHE A 94 -8.83 -0.58 16.10
CA PHE A 94 -7.71 0.14 16.73
C PHE A 94 -8.01 1.61 16.99
N PHE A 95 -8.77 2.27 16.10
CA PHE A 95 -9.07 3.69 16.19
C PHE A 95 -10.47 3.97 16.69
N GLU A 96 -11.29 2.94 16.94
CA GLU A 96 -12.66 3.07 17.46
C GLU A 96 -13.51 4.10 16.68
N SER A 97 -13.20 4.28 15.39
CA SER A 97 -13.83 5.32 14.58
C SER A 97 -15.25 4.92 14.22
N ARG A 98 -16.21 5.80 14.52
CA ARG A 98 -17.63 5.57 14.23
C ARG A 98 -17.86 5.33 12.73
N LEU A 99 -17.22 6.12 11.86
CA LEU A 99 -17.31 5.96 10.41
C LEU A 99 -16.82 4.56 9.96
N PHE A 100 -15.67 4.12 10.45
CA PHE A 100 -15.13 2.81 10.06
C PHE A 100 -15.92 1.65 10.65
N ARG A 101 -16.49 1.80 11.86
CA ARG A 101 -17.43 0.83 12.42
C ARG A 101 -18.72 0.75 11.60
N ASN A 102 -19.24 1.88 11.12
CA ASN A 102 -20.38 1.91 10.21
C ASN A 102 -20.07 1.15 8.92
N ILE A 103 -18.93 1.42 8.29
CA ILE A 103 -18.53 0.74 7.06
C ILE A 103 -18.31 -0.76 7.31
N ALA A 104 -17.66 -1.13 8.41
CA ALA A 104 -17.49 -2.53 8.79
C ALA A 104 -18.83 -3.26 8.94
N SER A 105 -19.78 -2.66 9.66
CA SER A 105 -21.06 -3.28 10.00
C SER A 105 -22.09 -3.27 8.88
N TYR A 106 -22.11 -2.24 8.02
CA TYR A 106 -23.19 -2.02 7.06
C TYR A 106 -22.75 -2.13 5.59
N PHE A 107 -21.46 -2.23 5.32
CA PHE A 107 -20.95 -2.54 3.98
C PHE A 107 -20.11 -3.82 3.98
N CYS A 108 -19.07 -3.88 4.81
CA CYS A 108 -18.17 -5.03 4.81
C CYS A 108 -18.87 -6.32 5.24
N LEU A 109 -19.72 -6.29 6.28
CA LEU A 109 -20.47 -7.46 6.72
C LEU A 109 -21.41 -8.02 5.63
N PRO A 110 -22.31 -7.23 5.00
CA PRO A 110 -23.07 -7.70 3.85
C PRO A 110 -22.21 -8.30 2.74
N PHE A 111 -21.09 -7.64 2.37
CA PHE A 111 -20.19 -8.17 1.35
C PHE A 111 -19.51 -9.47 1.77
N SER A 112 -19.10 -9.62 3.03
CA SER A 112 -18.55 -10.88 3.55
C SER A 112 -19.59 -12.01 3.54
N ILE A 113 -20.86 -11.71 3.84
CA ILE A 113 -21.96 -12.68 3.74
C ILE A 113 -22.21 -13.06 2.27
N LEU A 114 -22.20 -12.09 1.35
CA LEU A 114 -22.33 -12.37 -0.09
C LEU A 114 -21.15 -13.21 -0.59
N SER A 115 -19.91 -12.89 -0.20
CA SER A 115 -18.75 -13.71 -0.55
C SER A 115 -18.83 -15.13 0.01
N ALA A 116 -19.42 -15.32 1.19
CA ALA A 116 -19.69 -16.65 1.74
C ALA A 116 -20.81 -17.38 0.99
N PHE A 117 -21.82 -16.66 0.49
CA PHE A 117 -22.89 -17.23 -0.33
C PHE A 117 -22.35 -17.72 -1.68
N PHE A 118 -21.52 -16.91 -2.34
CA PHE A 118 -20.83 -17.22 -3.61
C PHE A 118 -19.49 -17.94 -3.41
N PHE A 119 -19.34 -18.65 -2.29
CA PHE A 119 -18.10 -19.35 -1.95
C PHE A 119 -17.70 -20.41 -3.00
N ASP A 120 -18.69 -21.16 -3.48
CA ASP A 120 -18.48 -22.24 -4.44
C ASP A 120 -17.89 -21.69 -5.76
N ASP A 121 -18.42 -20.55 -6.24
CA ASP A 121 -17.92 -19.85 -7.43
C ASP A 121 -16.50 -19.29 -7.24
N PHE A 122 -16.22 -18.71 -6.06
CA PHE A 122 -14.86 -18.24 -5.74
C PHE A 122 -13.86 -19.39 -5.78
N MET A 123 -14.24 -20.56 -5.24
CA MET A 123 -13.39 -21.74 -5.16
C MET A 123 -13.03 -22.34 -6.52
N VAL A 124 -13.88 -22.18 -7.54
CA VAL A 124 -13.55 -22.57 -8.93
C VAL A 124 -12.22 -21.95 -9.34
N TYR A 125 -12.06 -20.65 -9.11
CA TYR A 125 -10.82 -19.95 -9.45
C TYR A 125 -9.68 -20.26 -8.48
N PHE A 126 -9.97 -20.30 -7.18
CA PHE A 126 -8.96 -20.47 -6.14
C PHE A 126 -8.32 -21.86 -6.11
N LEU A 127 -8.99 -22.87 -6.66
CA LEU A 127 -8.51 -24.25 -6.71
C LEU A 127 -7.96 -24.67 -8.07
N ALA A 128 -8.22 -23.89 -9.12
CA ALA A 128 -7.73 -24.22 -10.45
C ALA A 128 -6.19 -24.18 -10.50
N GLN A 129 -5.63 -25.04 -11.35
CA GLN A 129 -4.18 -25.31 -11.41
C GLN A 129 -3.38 -24.27 -12.18
N ASN A 130 -4.04 -23.36 -12.89
CA ASN A 130 -3.44 -22.31 -13.70
C ASN A 130 -3.10 -21.04 -12.90
N GLY A 131 -3.46 -20.94 -11.61
CA GLY A 131 -2.94 -19.87 -10.75
C GLY A 131 -1.41 -19.98 -10.59
N ARG A 132 -0.72 -18.87 -10.30
CA ARG A 132 0.76 -18.82 -10.24
C ARG A 132 1.33 -18.75 -8.82
N GLY A 133 0.48 -18.57 -7.81
CA GLY A 133 0.88 -18.56 -6.40
C GLY A 133 1.25 -19.95 -5.87
N LEU A 134 1.41 -20.06 -4.56
CA LEU A 134 1.76 -21.31 -3.89
C LEU A 134 0.64 -22.34 -4.05
N HIS A 135 1.00 -23.50 -4.60
CA HIS A 135 0.06 -24.61 -4.79
C HIS A 135 -0.04 -25.49 -3.54
N LEU A 136 -0.84 -25.06 -2.57
CA LEU A 136 -1.19 -25.89 -1.41
C LEU A 136 -2.36 -26.85 -1.74
N THR A 137 -2.56 -27.86 -0.89
CA THR A 137 -3.62 -28.85 -1.08
C THR A 137 -5.00 -28.19 -1.12
N PRO A 138 -5.96 -28.71 -1.92
CA PRO A 138 -7.31 -28.16 -1.97
C PRO A 138 -7.97 -28.08 -0.59
N ALA A 139 -7.83 -29.14 0.22
CA ALA A 139 -8.37 -29.19 1.58
C ALA A 139 -7.87 -28.04 2.48
N PHE A 140 -6.57 -27.72 2.39
CA PHE A 140 -6.00 -26.58 3.10
C PHE A 140 -6.64 -25.28 2.63
N ARG A 141 -6.72 -25.05 1.32
CA ARG A 141 -7.29 -23.81 0.75
C ARG A 141 -8.75 -23.61 1.11
N TYR A 142 -9.56 -24.68 1.11
CA TYR A 142 -10.94 -24.65 1.60
C TYR A 142 -11.00 -24.21 3.06
N ALA A 143 -10.31 -24.91 3.96
CA ALA A 143 -10.32 -24.60 5.39
C ALA A 143 -9.82 -23.17 5.66
N TYR A 144 -8.80 -22.75 4.92
CA TYR A 144 -8.21 -21.43 5.02
C TYR A 144 -9.19 -20.31 4.68
N PHE A 145 -9.87 -20.41 3.52
CA PHE A 145 -10.82 -19.38 3.12
C PHE A 145 -12.09 -19.39 3.97
N ILE A 146 -12.52 -20.56 4.47
CA ILE A 146 -13.61 -20.67 5.44
C ILE A 146 -13.25 -19.90 6.72
N LEU A 147 -12.04 -20.07 7.25
CA LEU A 147 -11.56 -19.35 8.43
C LEU A 147 -11.53 -17.83 8.18
N GLU A 148 -11.01 -17.43 7.03
CA GLU A 148 -10.91 -16.01 6.64
C GLU A 148 -12.31 -15.36 6.57
N LEU A 149 -13.27 -15.98 5.87
CA LEU A 149 -14.64 -15.49 5.77
C LEU A 149 -15.37 -15.52 7.12
N ALA A 150 -15.16 -16.56 7.93
CA ALA A 150 -15.74 -16.65 9.26
C ALA A 150 -15.27 -15.48 10.15
N LEU A 151 -13.98 -15.10 10.08
CA LEU A 151 -13.46 -13.92 10.76
C LEU A 151 -14.02 -12.62 10.18
N ALA A 152 -14.11 -12.50 8.85
CA ALA A 152 -14.65 -11.33 8.16
C ALA A 152 -16.13 -11.07 8.49
N ILE A 153 -16.89 -12.11 8.84
CA ILE A 153 -18.28 -12.02 9.32
C ILE A 153 -18.31 -11.78 10.84
N ALA A 154 -17.55 -12.54 11.61
CA ALA A 154 -17.58 -12.48 13.07
C ALA A 154 -17.12 -11.13 13.63
N LEU A 155 -16.07 -10.52 13.07
CA LEU A 155 -15.51 -9.27 13.58
C LEU A 155 -16.50 -8.08 13.50
N PRO A 156 -17.16 -7.79 12.37
CA PRO A 156 -18.24 -6.79 12.33
C PRO A 156 -19.40 -7.06 13.28
N VAL A 157 -19.83 -8.31 13.42
CA VAL A 157 -20.92 -8.69 14.34
C VAL A 157 -20.49 -8.44 15.79
N LEU A 158 -19.26 -8.79 16.13
CA LEU A 158 -18.68 -8.50 17.44
C LEU A 158 -18.56 -7.00 17.71
N ILE A 159 -18.25 -6.17 16.71
CA ILE A 159 -18.31 -4.71 16.83
C ILE A 159 -19.73 -4.26 17.21
N GLN A 160 -20.77 -4.79 16.57
CA GLN A 160 -22.16 -4.45 16.89
C GLN A 160 -22.55 -4.89 18.30
N ILE A 161 -22.22 -6.11 18.71
CA ILE A 161 -22.65 -6.67 20.00
C ILE A 161 -21.80 -6.13 21.16
N CYS A 162 -20.48 -6.27 21.08
CA CYS A 162 -19.59 -5.97 22.20
C CYS A 162 -19.35 -4.46 22.38
N TYR A 163 -19.26 -3.70 21.29
CA TYR A 163 -19.19 -2.23 21.37
C TYR A 163 -20.56 -1.55 21.29
N ARG A 164 -21.65 -2.31 21.24
CA ARG A 164 -23.04 -1.81 21.12
C ARG A 164 -23.17 -0.79 19.98
N HIS A 165 -22.45 -1.03 18.89
CA HIS A 165 -22.38 -0.10 17.78
C HIS A 165 -23.63 -0.22 16.92
N VAL A 166 -24.29 0.91 16.68
CA VAL A 166 -25.50 1.01 15.85
C VAL A 166 -25.40 2.27 14.99
N PHE A 167 -25.75 2.15 13.72
CA PHE A 167 -25.85 3.28 12.80
C PHE A 167 -27.08 4.12 13.13
N HIS A 168 -26.92 5.42 13.34
CA HIS A 168 -28.07 6.30 13.60
C HIS A 168 -28.67 6.75 12.27
N VAL A 169 -29.64 5.99 11.79
CA VAL A 169 -30.31 6.22 10.49
C VAL A 169 -30.91 7.63 10.36
N LYS A 170 -31.29 8.26 11.49
CA LYS A 170 -31.85 9.62 11.53
C LYS A 170 -30.79 10.73 11.46
N ASP A 171 -29.50 10.43 11.64
CA ASP A 171 -28.44 11.44 11.59
C ASP A 171 -27.95 11.66 10.15
N ARG A 172 -28.32 12.81 9.58
CA ARG A 172 -27.91 13.22 8.23
C ARG A 172 -26.37 13.35 8.10
N LYS A 173 -25.66 13.76 9.16
CA LYS A 173 -24.20 13.90 9.12
C LYS A 173 -23.53 12.53 9.05
N GLU A 174 -24.09 11.55 9.74
CA GLU A 174 -23.61 10.17 9.70
C GLU A 174 -23.74 9.57 8.29
N TRP A 175 -24.89 9.76 7.65
CA TRP A 175 -25.09 9.39 6.24
C TRP A 175 -24.12 10.10 5.30
N LEU A 176 -23.93 11.40 5.47
CA LEU A 176 -23.04 12.18 4.62
C LEU A 176 -21.60 11.66 4.69
N HIS A 177 -21.08 11.42 5.90
CA HIS A 177 -19.73 10.86 6.06
C HIS A 177 -19.63 9.46 5.47
N PHE A 178 -20.65 8.61 5.64
CA PHE A 178 -20.68 7.26 5.09
C PHE A 178 -20.66 7.28 3.55
N ILE A 179 -21.59 8.00 2.92
CA ILE A 179 -21.77 8.05 1.46
C ILE A 179 -20.56 8.69 0.78
N ILE A 180 -19.93 9.70 1.40
CA ILE A 180 -18.73 10.32 0.83
C ILE A 180 -17.52 9.40 1.00
N SER A 181 -17.29 8.86 2.19
CA SER A 181 -16.03 8.16 2.48
C SER A 181 -15.96 6.77 1.86
N LEU A 182 -17.10 6.08 1.75
CA LEU A 182 -17.14 4.70 1.24
C LEU A 182 -16.60 4.59 -0.21
N PRO A 183 -17.05 5.38 -1.20
CA PRO A 183 -16.49 5.34 -2.55
C PRO A 183 -14.99 5.61 -2.59
N PHE A 184 -14.48 6.60 -1.83
CA PHE A 184 -13.05 6.88 -1.79
C PHE A 184 -12.24 5.73 -1.17
N LEU A 185 -12.77 5.06 -0.14
CA LEU A 185 -12.12 3.88 0.45
C LEU A 185 -12.14 2.69 -0.50
N ILE A 186 -13.25 2.46 -1.21
CA ILE A 186 -13.36 1.40 -2.24
C ILE A 186 -12.35 1.65 -3.36
N LEU A 187 -12.25 2.89 -3.85
CA LEU A 187 -11.27 3.27 -4.87
C LEU A 187 -9.83 3.10 -4.36
N LEU A 188 -9.55 3.53 -3.12
CA LEU A 188 -8.23 3.41 -2.50
C LEU A 188 -7.75 1.96 -2.42
N VAL A 189 -8.63 1.00 -2.15
CA VAL A 189 -8.26 -0.42 -1.97
C VAL A 189 -8.53 -1.29 -3.21
N THR A 190 -8.77 -0.66 -4.36
CA THR A 190 -9.08 -1.36 -5.61
C THR A 190 -7.98 -2.36 -5.95
N PRO A 191 -8.24 -3.68 -5.96
CA PRO A 191 -7.21 -4.64 -6.35
C PRO A 191 -6.69 -4.34 -7.76
N VAL A 192 -5.38 -4.48 -7.96
CA VAL A 192 -4.67 -4.09 -9.21
C VAL A 192 -5.26 -4.73 -10.47
N TYR A 193 -5.92 -5.88 -10.33
CA TYR A 193 -6.52 -6.63 -11.42
C TYR A 193 -7.96 -6.21 -11.76
N VAL A 194 -8.67 -5.53 -10.87
CA VAL A 194 -10.09 -5.18 -11.06
C VAL A 194 -10.31 -4.28 -12.28
N PRO A 195 -9.46 -3.28 -12.56
CA PRO A 195 -9.56 -2.50 -13.80
C PRO A 195 -9.53 -3.38 -15.05
N GLN A 196 -8.58 -4.32 -15.13
CA GLN A 196 -8.48 -5.24 -16.27
C GLN A 196 -9.66 -6.21 -16.33
N SER A 197 -10.11 -6.74 -15.19
CA SER A 197 -11.15 -7.75 -15.14
C SER A 197 -12.53 -7.21 -15.52
N LEU A 198 -12.81 -5.95 -15.18
CA LEU A 198 -14.08 -5.28 -15.48
C LEU A 198 -14.10 -4.61 -16.86
N PHE A 199 -12.98 -4.03 -17.29
CA PHE A 199 -12.92 -3.21 -18.51
C PHE A 199 -12.11 -3.83 -19.65
N GLY A 200 -11.48 -4.99 -19.42
CA GLY A 200 -10.62 -5.65 -20.40
C GLY A 200 -9.25 -4.98 -20.56
N TYR A 201 -8.51 -5.42 -21.57
CA TYR A 201 -7.21 -4.84 -21.92
C TYR A 201 -7.38 -3.48 -22.61
N SER A 202 -6.71 -2.45 -22.08
CA SER A 202 -6.72 -1.12 -22.68
C SER A 202 -5.67 -1.00 -23.77
N LYS A 203 -6.03 -0.48 -24.95
CA LYS A 203 -5.08 -0.13 -26.03
C LYS A 203 -4.25 1.12 -25.73
N MET A 204 -4.53 1.82 -24.62
CA MET A 204 -3.76 3.01 -24.26
C MET A 204 -2.34 2.62 -23.86
N ILE A 205 -1.35 3.19 -24.55
CA ILE A 205 0.05 2.98 -24.26
C ILE A 205 0.40 3.71 -22.96
N ALA A 206 0.66 2.96 -21.90
CA ALA A 206 1.30 3.48 -20.71
C ALA A 206 2.80 3.57 -21.03
N GLY A 207 3.32 4.78 -21.18
CA GLY A 207 4.72 5.04 -21.51
C GLY A 207 5.17 6.37 -20.92
N LYS A 208 6.48 6.59 -20.81
CA LYS A 208 7.01 7.87 -20.34
C LYS A 208 6.51 9.00 -21.25
N GLY A 209 5.81 9.97 -20.65
CA GLY A 209 5.26 11.12 -21.35
C GLY A 209 4.00 10.84 -22.16
N SER A 210 3.43 9.63 -22.08
CA SER A 210 2.13 9.35 -22.71
C SER A 210 0.97 10.03 -21.96
N ASP A 211 -0.19 10.12 -22.60
CA ASP A 211 -1.40 10.71 -22.00
C ASP A 211 -1.77 10.04 -20.67
N TYR A 212 -1.59 8.71 -20.59
CA TYR A 212 -1.79 7.96 -19.35
C TYR A 212 -0.86 8.44 -18.23
N HIS A 213 0.43 8.60 -18.54
CA HIS A 213 1.42 9.07 -17.57
C HIS A 213 1.09 10.49 -17.08
N VAL A 214 0.73 11.40 -18.00
CA VAL A 214 0.35 12.78 -17.63
C VAL A 214 -0.91 12.79 -16.76
N MET A 215 -1.94 12.02 -17.13
CA MET A 215 -3.16 11.88 -16.34
C MET A 215 -2.87 11.31 -14.95
N TRP A 216 -2.01 10.30 -14.85
CA TRP A 216 -1.58 9.74 -13.58
C TRP A 216 -0.93 10.79 -12.67
N LEU A 217 0.01 11.59 -13.20
CA LEU A 217 0.66 12.66 -12.43
C LEU A 217 -0.35 13.70 -11.92
N ILE A 218 -1.31 14.10 -12.76
CA ILE A 218 -2.37 15.05 -12.37
C ILE A 218 -3.25 14.47 -11.27
N VAL A 219 -3.70 13.22 -11.43
CA VAL A 219 -4.53 12.54 -10.42
C VAL A 219 -3.77 12.40 -9.10
N LEU A 220 -2.49 12.00 -9.15
CA LEU A 220 -1.64 11.89 -7.97
C LEU A 220 -1.54 13.21 -7.22
N ALA A 221 -1.27 14.31 -7.91
CA ALA A 221 -1.19 15.65 -7.32
C ALA A 221 -2.53 16.10 -6.72
N ILE A 222 -3.64 15.93 -7.46
CA ILE A 222 -4.98 16.30 -7.00
C ILE A 222 -5.35 15.52 -5.73
N VAL A 223 -5.12 14.21 -5.71
CA VAL A 223 -5.47 13.36 -4.55
C VAL A 223 -4.62 13.74 -3.34
N ALA A 224 -3.30 13.89 -3.50
CA ALA A 224 -2.41 14.28 -2.41
C ALA A 224 -2.80 15.65 -1.81
N LEU A 225 -3.04 16.65 -2.67
CA LEU A 225 -3.45 17.99 -2.21
C LEU A 225 -4.84 17.96 -1.57
N SER A 226 -5.80 17.24 -2.15
CA SER A 226 -7.15 17.13 -1.60
C SER A 226 -7.14 16.53 -0.20
N LEU A 227 -6.41 15.42 0.00
CA LEU A 227 -6.26 14.79 1.30
C LEU A 227 -5.61 15.74 2.32
N TYR A 228 -4.55 16.46 1.92
CA TYR A 228 -3.94 17.47 2.77
C TYR A 228 -4.94 18.56 3.18
N TYR A 229 -5.63 19.19 2.24
CA TYR A 229 -6.56 20.30 2.54
C TYR A 229 -7.77 19.85 3.38
N ILE A 230 -8.27 18.64 3.16
CA ILE A 230 -9.40 18.08 3.94
C ILE A 230 -8.98 17.78 5.38
N PHE A 231 -7.75 17.27 5.59
CA PHE A 231 -7.31 16.76 6.90
C PHE A 231 -6.40 17.70 7.69
N ARG A 232 -5.80 18.75 7.09
CA ARG A 232 -4.82 19.63 7.78
C ARG A 232 -5.36 20.30 9.05
N PHE A 233 -6.66 20.54 9.13
CA PHE A 233 -7.32 21.14 10.30
C PHE A 233 -8.06 20.13 11.17
N ARG A 234 -7.90 18.83 10.91
CA ARG A 234 -8.50 17.78 11.71
C ARG A 234 -7.62 17.47 12.93
N PRO A 235 -8.22 16.98 14.03
CA PRO A 235 -7.45 16.53 15.19
C PRO A 235 -6.35 15.55 14.81
N TYR A 236 -5.27 15.49 15.59
CA TYR A 236 -4.13 14.59 15.35
C TYR A 236 -4.60 13.14 15.10
N ARG A 237 -5.58 12.66 15.87
CA ARG A 237 -6.16 11.31 15.73
C ARG A 237 -6.66 11.02 14.33
N ASP A 238 -7.38 11.95 13.71
CA ASP A 238 -7.97 11.76 12.37
C ASP A 238 -6.90 11.80 11.28
N ARG A 239 -5.94 12.73 11.40
CA ARG A 239 -4.77 12.83 10.51
C ARG A 239 -3.91 11.56 10.57
N TYR A 240 -3.69 11.04 11.78
CA TYR A 240 -2.93 9.82 12.02
C TYR A 240 -3.66 8.60 11.47
N MET A 241 -4.98 8.52 11.68
CA MET A 241 -5.82 7.45 11.13
C MET A 241 -5.77 7.41 9.60
N LEU A 242 -5.81 8.56 8.92
CA LEU A 242 -5.63 8.63 7.46
C LEU A 242 -4.29 8.01 7.03
N CYS A 243 -3.19 8.38 7.69
CA CYS A 243 -1.87 7.84 7.35
C CYS A 243 -1.79 6.32 7.56
N VAL A 244 -2.44 5.79 8.61
CA VAL A 244 -2.53 4.34 8.83
C VAL A 244 -3.38 3.65 7.75
N VAL A 245 -4.52 4.24 7.36
CA VAL A 245 -5.36 3.72 6.27
C VAL A 245 -4.56 3.60 4.97
N LEU A 246 -3.83 4.67 4.60
CA LEU A 246 -3.02 4.68 3.39
C LEU A 246 -1.85 3.67 3.46
N ALA A 247 -1.23 3.50 4.63
CA ALA A 247 -0.15 2.53 4.83
C ALA A 247 -0.64 1.08 4.69
N ILE A 248 -1.82 0.77 5.25
CA ILE A 248 -2.45 -0.56 5.09
C ILE A 248 -2.80 -0.80 3.62
N ALA A 249 -3.40 0.19 2.94
CA ALA A 249 -3.71 0.08 1.52
C ALA A 249 -2.44 -0.17 0.68
N LEU A 250 -1.38 0.59 0.90
CA LEU A 250 -0.09 0.41 0.23
C LEU A 250 0.46 -1.00 0.40
N PHE A 251 0.44 -1.52 1.63
CA PHE A 251 0.91 -2.87 1.91
C PHE A 251 0.15 -3.94 1.12
N PHE A 252 -1.19 -3.88 1.10
CA PHE A 252 -2.01 -4.86 0.37
C PHE A 252 -1.91 -4.70 -1.15
N HIS A 253 -1.81 -3.47 -1.66
CA HIS A 253 -1.56 -3.21 -3.09
C HIS A 253 -0.24 -3.80 -3.54
N HIS A 254 0.82 -3.53 -2.79
CA HIS A 254 2.14 -4.07 -3.08
C HIS A 254 2.13 -5.61 -3.02
N SER A 255 1.53 -6.17 -1.96
CA SER A 255 1.45 -7.62 -1.76
C SER A 255 0.61 -8.34 -2.82
N SER A 256 -0.27 -7.62 -3.54
CA SER A 256 -1.10 -8.23 -4.57
C SER A 256 -0.29 -8.77 -5.76
N GLN A 257 0.96 -8.33 -5.95
CA GLN A 257 1.86 -8.89 -6.96
C GLN A 257 2.09 -10.39 -6.78
N TYR A 258 2.02 -10.91 -5.54
CA TYR A 258 2.27 -12.33 -5.27
C TYR A 258 1.19 -13.24 -5.85
N LEU A 259 0.02 -12.68 -6.24
CA LEU A 259 -0.99 -13.39 -7.00
C LEU A 259 -0.48 -13.85 -8.38
N MET A 260 0.50 -13.13 -8.94
CA MET A 260 1.18 -13.50 -10.18
C MET A 260 2.31 -14.52 -9.97
N GLY A 261 2.48 -14.99 -8.73
CA GLY A 261 3.47 -15.96 -8.32
C GLY A 261 4.63 -15.35 -7.55
N ILE A 262 5.10 -16.10 -6.56
CA ILE A 262 6.30 -15.78 -5.81
C ILE A 262 7.49 -16.17 -6.67
N SER A 263 8.33 -15.19 -6.98
CA SER A 263 9.61 -15.43 -7.63
C SER A 263 10.66 -14.60 -6.91
N ILE A 264 11.91 -15.06 -6.94
CA ILE A 264 13.00 -14.36 -6.28
C ILE A 264 13.10 -12.90 -6.74
N PRO A 265 13.00 -12.56 -8.04
CA PRO A 265 13.04 -11.17 -8.50
C PRO A 265 11.90 -10.29 -7.97
N ARG A 266 10.77 -10.90 -7.58
CA ARG A 266 9.58 -10.20 -7.05
C ARG A 266 9.54 -10.14 -5.53
N LEU A 267 10.59 -10.56 -4.85
CA LEU A 267 10.71 -10.34 -3.41
C LEU A 267 10.73 -8.83 -3.12
N PRO A 268 10.30 -8.40 -1.92
CA PRO A 268 10.20 -6.99 -1.58
C PRO A 268 11.56 -6.40 -1.19
N ILE A 269 12.59 -6.73 -1.97
CA ILE A 269 13.98 -6.29 -1.80
C ILE A 269 14.24 -5.04 -2.63
N GLN A 270 13.45 -4.77 -3.67
CA GLN A 270 13.52 -3.48 -4.37
C GLN A 270 13.11 -2.33 -3.43
N LEU A 271 13.76 -1.18 -3.57
CA LEU A 271 13.64 -0.08 -2.60
C LEU A 271 12.18 0.40 -2.46
N CYS A 272 11.46 0.63 -3.57
CA CYS A 272 10.04 1.05 -3.53
C CYS A 272 9.15 -0.01 -2.84
N ASN A 273 9.35 -1.28 -3.19
CA ASN A 273 8.63 -2.43 -2.63
C ASN A 273 8.82 -2.55 -1.12
N LEU A 274 10.07 -2.39 -0.66
CA LEU A 274 10.43 -2.43 0.75
C LEU A 274 9.74 -1.30 1.54
N ALA A 275 9.49 -0.15 0.90
CA ALA A 275 8.79 0.97 1.51
C ALA A 275 7.37 0.61 1.96
N ALA A 276 6.66 -0.25 1.22
CA ALA A 276 5.31 -0.68 1.55
C ALA A 276 5.25 -1.36 2.93
N TYR A 277 6.22 -2.24 3.21
CA TYR A 277 6.37 -2.88 4.52
C TYR A 277 6.86 -1.90 5.57
N PHE A 278 7.79 -1.03 5.20
CA PHE A 278 8.40 -0.11 6.16
C PHE A 278 7.41 0.93 6.65
N TYR A 279 6.52 1.46 5.80
CA TYR A 279 5.47 2.39 6.24
C TYR A 279 4.40 1.70 7.10
N LEU A 280 4.07 0.44 6.82
CA LEU A 280 3.17 -0.35 7.67
C LEU A 280 3.74 -0.56 9.09
N ILE A 281 5.06 -0.56 9.25
CA ILE A 281 5.71 -0.63 10.56
C ILE A 281 5.88 0.79 11.14
N ALA A 282 6.48 1.70 10.37
CA ALA A 282 6.87 3.02 10.84
C ALA A 282 5.68 3.82 11.36
N ILE A 283 4.55 3.81 10.64
CA ILE A 283 3.40 4.67 10.95
C ILE A 283 2.64 4.15 12.18
N PRO A 284 2.10 2.91 12.22
CA PRO A 284 1.35 2.42 13.37
C PRO A 284 2.15 2.35 14.67
N PHE A 285 3.45 2.04 14.59
CA PHE A 285 4.36 1.96 15.74
C PHE A 285 5.07 3.29 16.04
N LYS A 286 4.81 4.34 15.24
CA LYS A 286 5.41 5.69 15.39
C LYS A 286 6.93 5.65 15.54
N CYS A 287 7.62 5.02 14.60
CA CYS A 287 9.08 4.89 14.61
C CYS A 287 9.73 6.02 13.77
N PRO A 288 10.07 7.19 14.35
CA PRO A 288 10.51 8.36 13.57
C PRO A 288 11.80 8.13 12.81
N ARG A 289 12.77 7.43 13.39
CA ARG A 289 14.06 7.13 12.74
C ARG A 289 13.88 6.28 11.47
N PHE A 290 12.99 5.29 11.57
CA PHE A 290 12.69 4.39 10.46
C PHE A 290 11.91 5.12 9.37
N PHE A 291 10.94 5.94 9.78
CA PHE A 291 10.21 6.81 8.87
C PHE A 291 11.14 7.79 8.13
N GLN A 292 12.11 8.40 8.81
CA GLN A 292 13.06 9.34 8.20
C GLN A 292 13.94 8.70 7.12
N PHE A 293 14.44 7.48 7.36
CA PHE A 293 15.12 6.70 6.32
C PHE A 293 14.19 6.51 5.10
N CYS A 294 12.95 6.07 5.35
CA CYS A 294 12.00 5.82 4.27
C CYS A 294 11.63 7.09 3.51
N PHE A 295 11.50 8.21 4.23
CA PHE A 295 11.12 9.49 3.68
C PHE A 295 12.18 10.06 2.75
N ILE A 296 13.48 9.86 3.02
CA ILE A 296 14.53 10.37 2.13
C ILE A 296 14.81 9.36 1.01
N ALA A 297 15.18 8.12 1.35
CA ALA A 297 15.63 7.14 0.37
C ALA A 297 14.48 6.63 -0.52
N ASN A 298 13.41 6.10 0.08
CA ASN A 298 12.33 5.47 -0.70
C ASN A 298 11.50 6.50 -1.47
N LEU A 299 11.26 7.70 -0.91
CA LEU A 299 10.56 8.76 -1.63
C LEU A 299 11.38 9.27 -2.82
N THR A 300 12.70 9.38 -2.68
CA THR A 300 13.59 9.72 -3.81
C THR A 300 13.50 8.67 -4.90
N GLY A 301 13.57 7.38 -4.53
CA GLY A 301 13.38 6.28 -5.49
C GLY A 301 12.02 6.30 -6.18
N ALA A 302 10.95 6.56 -5.42
CA ALA A 302 9.60 6.66 -5.95
C ALA A 302 9.42 7.86 -6.89
N LEU A 303 10.03 9.01 -6.59
CA LEU A 303 10.03 10.17 -7.50
C LEU A 303 10.70 9.85 -8.83
N ILE A 304 11.87 9.19 -8.79
CA ILE A 304 12.57 8.77 -10.01
C ILE A 304 11.67 7.83 -10.82
N ALA A 305 11.08 6.82 -10.18
CA ALA A 305 10.18 5.85 -10.80
C ALA A 305 8.92 6.52 -11.40
N ILE A 306 8.32 7.47 -10.69
CA ILE A 306 7.15 8.21 -11.17
C ILE A 306 7.50 9.03 -12.41
N PHE A 307 8.65 9.70 -12.46
CA PHE A 307 9.03 10.53 -13.62
C PHE A 307 9.66 9.74 -14.78
N LEU A 308 10.21 8.56 -14.51
CA LEU A 308 10.82 7.64 -15.47
C LEU A 308 10.15 6.26 -15.37
N PRO A 309 8.85 6.15 -15.72
CA PRO A 309 8.13 4.90 -15.53
C PRO A 309 8.54 3.83 -16.54
N GLU A 310 8.74 2.61 -16.04
CA GLU A 310 8.90 1.39 -16.84
C GLU A 310 7.56 0.66 -16.88
N PHE A 311 6.70 1.03 -17.83
CA PHE A 311 5.40 0.40 -18.00
C PHE A 311 5.46 -0.80 -18.95
N THR A 312 4.60 -1.78 -18.68
CA THR A 312 4.17 -2.75 -19.68
C THR A 312 3.07 -2.15 -20.57
N PRO A 313 2.90 -2.60 -21.83
CA PRO A 313 1.80 -2.14 -22.67
C PRO A 313 0.43 -2.30 -21.98
N GLY A 314 -0.46 -1.33 -22.18
CA GLY A 314 -1.84 -1.32 -21.72
C GLY A 314 -2.07 -0.64 -20.36
N ALA A 315 -2.83 0.46 -20.36
CA ALA A 315 -3.12 1.28 -19.17
C ALA A 315 -3.79 0.52 -18.01
N PHE A 316 -4.66 -0.45 -18.31
CA PHE A 316 -5.34 -1.27 -17.30
C PHE A 316 -4.67 -2.62 -17.06
N GLY A 317 -3.53 -2.89 -17.70
CA GLY A 317 -2.79 -4.11 -17.49
C GLY A 317 -2.36 -4.25 -16.02
N PHE A 318 -2.37 -5.48 -15.51
CA PHE A 318 -2.02 -5.79 -14.12
C PHE A 318 -0.75 -5.09 -13.65
N TRP A 319 0.34 -5.19 -14.43
CA TRP A 319 1.64 -4.61 -14.05
C TRP A 319 1.64 -3.09 -14.11
N THR A 320 0.98 -2.51 -15.11
CA THR A 320 0.78 -1.05 -15.21
C THR A 320 0.00 -0.52 -14.01
N MET A 321 -1.08 -1.18 -13.61
CA MET A 321 -1.90 -0.77 -12.46
C MET A 321 -1.18 -1.01 -11.14
N HIS A 322 -0.48 -2.12 -10.99
CA HIS A 322 0.38 -2.39 -9.83
C HIS A 322 1.44 -1.30 -9.68
N TYR A 323 2.18 -0.99 -10.75
CA TYR A 323 3.18 0.06 -10.77
C TYR A 323 2.58 1.42 -10.38
N THR A 324 1.45 1.78 -11.00
CA THR A 324 0.77 3.07 -10.78
C THR A 324 0.26 3.21 -9.36
N PHE A 325 -0.46 2.22 -8.83
CA PHE A 325 -1.03 2.28 -7.48
C PHE A 325 0.04 2.23 -6.39
N GLU A 326 1.03 1.35 -6.53
CA GLU A 326 2.11 1.25 -5.57
C GLU A 326 2.90 2.55 -5.49
N HIS A 327 3.45 3.03 -6.62
CA HIS A 327 4.30 4.22 -6.61
C HIS A 327 3.53 5.47 -6.20
N SER A 328 2.23 5.56 -6.53
CA SER A 328 1.36 6.62 -6.01
C SER A 328 1.34 6.64 -4.49
N LEU A 329 1.16 5.48 -3.85
CA LEU A 329 1.05 5.38 -2.41
C LEU A 329 2.41 5.47 -1.70
N VAL A 330 3.47 4.90 -2.28
CA VAL A 330 4.85 5.07 -1.78
C VAL A 330 5.24 6.56 -1.78
N PHE A 331 4.75 7.35 -2.75
CA PHE A 331 4.91 8.80 -2.74
C PHE A 331 3.98 9.50 -1.74
N MET A 332 2.66 9.24 -1.80
CA MET A 332 1.67 9.99 -1.03
C MET A 332 1.76 9.75 0.48
N VAL A 333 1.96 8.51 0.92
CA VAL A 333 1.99 8.13 2.34
C VAL A 333 3.02 8.95 3.13
N PRO A 334 4.32 8.95 2.77
CA PRO A 334 5.33 9.72 3.50
C PRO A 334 5.10 11.24 3.38
N VAL A 335 4.72 11.74 2.20
CA VAL A 335 4.46 13.17 1.99
C VAL A 335 3.32 13.66 2.87
N LEU A 336 2.20 12.94 2.92
CA LEU A 336 1.06 13.29 3.77
C LEU A 336 1.37 13.14 5.25
N ALA A 337 2.08 12.07 5.65
CA ALA A 337 2.48 11.88 7.04
C ALA A 337 3.37 13.04 7.54
N MET A 338 4.18 13.61 6.64
CA MET A 338 4.97 14.82 6.90
C MET A 338 4.13 16.10 6.92
N TRP A 339 3.37 16.38 5.86
CA TRP A 339 2.57 17.60 5.73
C TRP A 339 1.47 17.71 6.79
N LEU A 340 0.91 16.58 7.22
CA LEU A 340 -0.07 16.51 8.30
C LEU A 340 0.58 16.49 9.69
N ARG A 341 1.91 16.61 9.79
CA ARG A 341 2.71 16.63 11.02
C ARG A 341 2.47 15.41 11.92
N ILE A 342 2.34 14.23 11.32
CA ILE A 342 2.34 12.95 12.05
C ILE A 342 3.75 12.58 12.45
N PHE A 343 4.71 12.85 11.57
CA PHE A 343 6.13 12.72 11.82
C PHE A 343 6.82 14.08 11.85
N PRO A 344 7.93 14.20 12.60
CA PRO A 344 8.69 15.44 12.66
C PRO A 344 9.31 15.77 11.30
N ARG A 345 9.48 17.07 11.03
CA ARG A 345 10.20 17.60 9.86
C ARG A 345 11.56 16.91 9.68
N ALA A 346 11.92 16.65 8.44
CA ALA A 346 13.22 16.09 8.10
C ALA A 346 14.34 17.05 8.55
N ASP A 347 15.22 16.56 9.41
CA ASP A 347 16.38 17.25 9.94
C ASP A 347 17.67 16.58 9.43
N ILE A 348 18.83 17.06 9.86
CA ILE A 348 20.11 16.48 9.44
C ILE A 348 20.29 15.03 9.90
N SER A 349 19.60 14.63 10.99
CA SER A 349 19.60 13.25 11.44
C SER A 349 18.91 12.34 10.43
N ALA A 350 17.88 12.82 9.72
CA ALA A 350 17.24 12.08 8.63
C ALA A 350 18.22 11.74 7.50
N LEU A 351 19.14 12.64 7.13
CA LEU A 351 20.21 12.34 6.17
C LEU A 351 21.17 11.27 6.70
N LYS A 352 21.56 11.35 7.98
CA LYS A 352 22.42 10.33 8.60
C LYS A 352 21.75 8.95 8.59
N TYR A 353 20.47 8.87 8.96
CA TYR A 353 19.72 7.62 8.94
C TYR A 353 19.46 7.12 7.52
N SER A 354 19.22 8.02 6.57
CA SER A 354 19.13 7.69 5.14
C SER A 354 20.44 7.07 4.65
N PHE A 355 21.58 7.69 4.96
CA PHE A 355 22.89 7.20 4.55
C PHE A 355 23.16 5.81 5.11
N ILE A 356 23.06 5.64 6.44
CA ILE A 356 23.32 4.35 7.12
C ILE A 356 22.35 3.27 6.61
N GLY A 357 21.05 3.57 6.57
CA GLY A 357 20.04 2.62 6.12
C GLY A 357 20.24 2.22 4.67
N PHE A 358 20.58 3.18 3.80
CA PHE A 358 20.85 2.88 2.40
C PHE A 358 22.17 2.14 2.21
N SER A 359 23.23 2.41 2.98
CA SER A 359 24.46 1.62 2.95
C SER A 359 24.18 0.15 3.28
N ILE A 360 23.44 -0.10 4.35
CA ILE A 360 23.07 -1.47 4.75
C ILE A 360 22.23 -2.14 3.66
N TYR A 361 21.22 -1.45 3.16
CA TYR A 361 20.36 -1.91 2.07
C TYR A 361 21.14 -2.23 0.79
N PHE A 362 22.06 -1.34 0.40
CA PHE A 362 22.85 -1.46 -0.82
C PHE A 362 23.80 -2.64 -0.74
N VAL A 363 24.53 -2.79 0.38
CA VAL A 363 25.41 -3.95 0.61
C VAL A 363 24.61 -5.24 0.64
N PHE A 364 23.41 -5.22 1.23
CA PHE A 364 22.51 -6.38 1.21
C PHE A 364 22.08 -6.75 -0.21
N CYS A 365 21.58 -5.79 -1.00
CA CYS A 365 21.17 -6.03 -2.38
C CYS A 365 22.33 -6.48 -3.27
N LEU A 366 23.51 -5.89 -3.07
CA LEU A 366 24.74 -6.30 -3.75
C LEU A 366 25.08 -7.75 -3.41
N THR A 367 25.15 -8.09 -2.13
CA THR A 367 25.55 -9.44 -1.68
C THR A 367 24.55 -10.49 -2.17
N VAL A 368 23.26 -10.27 -1.91
CA VAL A 368 22.19 -11.20 -2.28
C VAL A 368 22.04 -11.29 -3.80
N GLY A 369 22.08 -10.16 -4.50
CA GLY A 369 21.99 -10.14 -5.96
C GLY A 369 23.16 -10.85 -6.63
N THR A 370 24.39 -10.63 -6.15
CA THR A 370 25.59 -11.32 -6.66
C THR A 370 25.49 -12.83 -6.45
N ILE A 371 25.06 -13.26 -5.27
CA ILE A 371 24.88 -14.70 -4.99
C ILE A 371 23.84 -15.30 -5.92
N LEU A 372 22.66 -14.68 -6.03
CA LEU A 372 21.56 -15.20 -6.84
C LEU A 372 21.91 -15.24 -8.33
N ASN A 373 22.46 -14.15 -8.86
CA ASN A 373 22.88 -14.07 -10.26
C ASN A 373 24.05 -15.02 -10.57
N GLY A 374 24.98 -15.23 -9.64
CA GLY A 374 26.06 -16.22 -9.84
C GLY A 374 25.58 -17.69 -9.90
N PHE A 375 24.33 -17.95 -9.52
CA PHE A 375 23.67 -19.23 -9.69
C PHE A 375 22.52 -19.16 -10.71
N SER A 376 22.42 -18.11 -11.53
CA SER A 376 21.35 -17.96 -12.53
C SER A 376 21.33 -19.15 -13.50
N ASP A 377 22.49 -19.59 -14.00
CA ASP A 377 22.61 -20.73 -14.91
C ASP A 377 22.08 -22.05 -14.34
N VAL A 378 22.05 -22.19 -13.01
CA VAL A 378 21.57 -23.40 -12.32
C VAL A 378 20.12 -23.26 -11.89
N THR A 379 19.72 -22.05 -11.50
CA THR A 379 18.43 -21.79 -10.85
C THR A 379 17.39 -21.17 -11.79
N GLY A 380 17.82 -20.62 -12.92
CA GLY A 380 17.01 -19.81 -13.83
C GLY A 380 16.62 -18.44 -13.27
N PHE A 381 17.21 -18.01 -12.14
CA PHE A 381 16.88 -16.74 -11.52
C PHE A 381 17.88 -15.65 -11.87
N GLU A 382 17.36 -14.56 -12.44
CA GLU A 382 18.10 -13.31 -12.64
C GLU A 382 17.41 -12.20 -11.85
N VAL A 383 18.17 -11.53 -10.99
CA VAL A 383 17.68 -10.47 -10.12
C VAL A 383 18.38 -9.15 -10.43
N ASN A 384 17.59 -8.09 -10.53
CA ASN A 384 18.11 -6.76 -10.75
C ASN A 384 17.65 -5.80 -9.64
N TYR A 385 18.05 -6.10 -8.40
CA TYR A 385 17.76 -5.22 -7.28
C TYR A 385 18.49 -3.89 -7.46
N PHE A 386 17.72 -2.79 -7.42
CA PHE A 386 18.23 -1.42 -7.54
C PHE A 386 19.06 -1.16 -8.81
N PHE A 387 18.74 -1.84 -9.93
CA PHE A 387 19.45 -1.68 -11.21
C PHE A 387 20.96 -1.97 -11.15
N LEU A 388 21.41 -2.76 -10.16
CA LEU A 388 22.84 -3.06 -9.95
C LEU A 388 23.42 -4.04 -10.97
N PHE A 389 22.56 -4.83 -11.63
CA PHE A 389 22.99 -5.98 -12.43
C PHE A 389 22.51 -5.95 -13.89
N ASP A 390 21.67 -4.99 -14.27
CA ASP A 390 21.24 -4.76 -15.66
C ASP A 390 22.01 -3.56 -16.25
N LEU A 391 23.23 -3.85 -16.70
CA LEU A 391 24.13 -2.84 -17.25
C LEU A 391 23.60 -2.25 -18.55
N ASP A 392 22.90 -3.03 -19.38
CA ASP A 392 22.34 -2.56 -20.64
C ASP A 392 21.30 -1.47 -20.40
N LYS A 393 20.36 -1.67 -19.46
CA LYS A 393 19.43 -0.59 -19.08
C LYS A 393 20.16 0.62 -18.52
N ALA A 394 21.15 0.41 -17.66
CA ALA A 394 21.90 1.50 -17.05
C ALA A 394 22.68 2.32 -18.08
N PHE A 395 23.34 1.67 -19.04
CA PHE A 395 24.14 2.31 -20.09
C PHE A 395 23.27 2.92 -21.19
N ASN A 396 22.10 2.35 -21.48
CA ASN A 396 21.13 3.01 -22.36
C ASN A 396 20.62 4.32 -21.76
N LEU A 397 20.40 4.35 -20.43
CA LEU A 397 19.97 5.57 -19.73
C LEU A 397 21.13 6.56 -19.54
N PHE A 398 22.33 6.05 -19.27
CA PHE A 398 23.54 6.82 -19.01
C PHE A 398 24.74 6.31 -19.83
N PRO A 399 24.83 6.63 -21.13
CA PRO A 399 25.88 6.10 -22.02
C PRO A 399 27.30 6.44 -21.57
N PHE A 400 27.47 7.54 -20.82
CA PHE A 400 28.75 7.95 -20.26
C PHE A 400 29.28 7.01 -19.16
N LEU A 401 28.48 6.05 -18.66
CA LEU A 401 28.92 5.06 -17.67
C LEU A 401 29.53 3.80 -18.29
N THR A 402 29.48 3.63 -19.61
CA THR A 402 30.01 2.44 -20.31
C THR A 402 31.49 2.15 -20.02
N PHE A 403 32.30 3.17 -19.75
CA PHE A 403 33.71 2.96 -19.37
C PHE A 403 33.89 2.15 -18.09
N THR A 404 32.86 2.08 -17.23
CA THR A 404 32.91 1.38 -15.94
C THR A 404 32.89 -0.14 -16.08
N GLU A 405 32.35 -0.66 -17.19
CA GLU A 405 32.31 -2.10 -17.53
C GLU A 405 33.72 -2.72 -17.61
N ARG A 406 34.71 -1.91 -18.02
CA ARG A 406 36.12 -2.34 -18.13
C ARG A 406 36.74 -2.70 -16.79
N VAL A 407 36.14 -2.27 -15.68
CA VAL A 407 36.60 -2.54 -14.31
C VAL A 407 35.63 -3.53 -13.68
N HIS A 408 35.77 -4.80 -14.03
CA HIS A 408 35.01 -5.91 -13.45
C HIS A 408 35.90 -6.86 -12.65
N LEU A 409 35.31 -7.54 -11.67
CA LEU A 409 35.93 -8.58 -10.87
C LEU A 409 35.11 -9.86 -11.04
N GLN A 410 35.77 -10.92 -11.51
CA GLN A 410 35.16 -12.22 -11.67
C GLN A 410 35.77 -13.22 -10.67
N PHE A 411 34.94 -13.82 -9.84
CA PHE A 411 35.31 -14.85 -8.87
C PHE A 411 34.49 -16.11 -9.15
N GLY A 412 35.01 -16.98 -10.03
CA GLY A 412 34.27 -18.16 -10.49
C GLY A 412 33.00 -17.75 -11.23
N ARG A 413 31.83 -18.02 -10.64
CA ARG A 413 30.51 -17.67 -11.21
C ARG A 413 29.99 -16.31 -10.77
N PHE A 414 30.70 -15.61 -9.89
CA PHE A 414 30.28 -14.31 -9.39
C PHE A 414 30.97 -13.20 -10.18
N GLU A 415 30.19 -12.27 -10.70
CA GLU A 415 30.68 -11.10 -11.43
C GLU A 415 30.24 -9.81 -10.74
N LEU A 416 31.16 -8.86 -10.64
CA LEU A 416 30.97 -7.57 -9.98
C LEU A 416 31.60 -6.44 -10.77
N TYR A 417 30.92 -5.29 -10.81
CA TYR A 417 31.39 -4.09 -11.48
C TYR A 417 31.65 -2.98 -10.44
N PRO A 418 32.73 -3.07 -9.64
CA PRO A 418 32.93 -2.21 -8.46
C PRO A 418 32.90 -0.72 -8.78
N LEU A 419 33.47 -0.28 -9.91
CA LEU A 419 33.45 1.13 -10.28
C LEU A 419 32.04 1.63 -10.59
N PHE A 420 31.26 0.84 -11.35
CA PHE A 420 29.84 1.13 -11.62
C PHE A 420 29.04 1.22 -10.31
N LEU A 421 29.21 0.24 -9.41
CA LEU A 421 28.50 0.18 -8.14
C LEU A 421 28.80 1.39 -7.23
N ILE A 422 30.07 1.80 -7.15
CA ILE A 422 30.47 3.00 -6.39
C ILE A 422 29.83 4.25 -6.98
N ILE A 423 29.82 4.39 -8.31
CA ILE A 423 29.21 5.56 -8.97
C ILE A 423 27.71 5.60 -8.73
N ILE A 424 26.99 4.49 -8.93
CA ILE A 424 25.54 4.41 -8.68
C ILE A 424 25.21 4.73 -7.21
N TYR A 425 25.95 4.15 -6.27
CA TYR A 425 25.80 4.44 -4.84
C TYR A 425 25.98 5.94 -4.54
N THR A 426 27.09 6.52 -5.01
CA THR A 426 27.40 7.93 -4.77
C THR A 426 26.37 8.85 -5.44
N CYS A 427 25.98 8.58 -6.69
CA CYS A 427 24.96 9.33 -7.39
C CYS A 427 23.63 9.32 -6.63
N PHE A 428 23.17 8.15 -6.18
CA PHE A 428 21.92 8.07 -5.41
C PHE A 428 22.00 8.85 -4.09
N GLN A 429 23.12 8.77 -3.37
CA GLN A 429 23.32 9.55 -2.15
C GLN A 429 23.33 11.06 -2.41
N LEU A 430 23.94 11.51 -3.50
CA LEU A 430 23.92 12.92 -3.91
C LEU A 430 22.49 13.39 -4.23
N ILE A 431 21.68 12.55 -4.90
CA ILE A 431 20.27 12.85 -5.16
C ILE A 431 19.50 12.92 -3.83
N CYS A 432 19.74 12.01 -2.88
CA CYS A 432 19.12 12.07 -1.55
C CYS A 432 19.47 13.36 -0.80
N VAL A 433 20.74 13.81 -0.88
CA VAL A 433 21.18 15.09 -0.31
C VAL A 433 20.49 16.27 -0.99
N ALA A 434 20.42 16.28 -2.32
CA ALA A 434 19.72 17.31 -3.07
C ALA A 434 18.22 17.34 -2.70
N PHE A 435 17.58 16.18 -2.62
CA PHE A 435 16.18 16.04 -2.20
C PHE A 435 15.95 16.59 -0.79
N TYR A 436 16.83 16.27 0.17
CA TYR A 436 16.78 16.85 1.51
C TYR A 436 16.85 18.39 1.48
N HIS A 437 17.74 18.97 0.68
CA HIS A 437 17.83 20.42 0.55
C HIS A 437 16.58 21.04 -0.07
N VAL A 438 15.97 20.39 -1.07
CA VAL A 438 14.67 20.81 -1.64
C VAL A 438 13.59 20.79 -0.56
N VAL A 439 13.51 19.73 0.23
CA VAL A 439 12.54 19.62 1.33
C VAL A 439 12.76 20.71 2.39
N ARG A 440 14.01 20.98 2.77
CA ARG A 440 14.36 22.06 3.71
C ARG A 440 14.00 23.43 3.16
N PHE A 441 14.20 23.66 1.86
CA PHE A 441 13.81 24.89 1.19
C PHE A 441 12.29 25.08 1.23
N ILE A 442 11.51 24.02 0.97
CA ILE A 442 10.04 24.05 1.07
C ILE A 442 9.60 24.38 2.50
N TYR A 443 10.22 23.77 3.53
CA TYR A 443 9.88 24.10 4.93
C TYR A 443 10.18 25.56 5.28
N LYS A 444 11.31 26.09 4.80
CA LYS A 444 11.63 27.51 5.02
C LYS A 444 10.57 28.42 4.38
N PHE A 445 10.17 28.12 3.14
CA PHE A 445 9.12 28.87 2.46
C PHE A 445 7.78 28.82 3.21
N GLU A 446 7.42 27.65 3.74
CA GLU A 446 6.24 27.47 4.58
C GLU A 446 6.33 28.31 5.87
N ASP A 447 7.46 28.28 6.56
CA ASP A 447 7.68 29.03 7.81
C ASP A 447 7.66 30.55 7.58
N ASP A 448 8.31 31.02 6.51
CA ASP A 448 8.30 32.43 6.11
C ASP A 448 6.87 32.89 5.77
N HIS A 449 6.09 32.05 5.07
CA HIS A 449 4.69 32.33 4.76
C HIS A 449 3.83 32.44 6.03
N PHE A 450 4.03 31.54 7.00
CA PHE A 450 3.31 31.59 8.28
C PHE A 450 3.70 32.80 9.12
N ALA A 451 5.00 33.15 9.18
CA ALA A 451 5.49 34.33 9.89
C ALA A 451 4.92 35.64 9.32
N LEU A 452 4.87 35.78 7.99
CA LEU A 452 4.25 36.92 7.31
C LEU A 452 2.77 37.04 7.66
N ARG A 453 2.06 35.91 7.69
CA ARG A 453 0.62 35.88 7.96
C ARG A 453 0.31 36.20 9.44
N GLY A 454 1.12 35.67 10.36
CA GLY A 454 1.05 36.01 11.78
C GLY A 454 1.28 37.51 12.01
N SER A 455 2.31 38.07 11.37
CA SER A 455 2.60 39.51 11.43
C SER A 455 1.45 40.37 10.88
N ALA A 456 0.79 39.93 9.80
CA ALA A 456 -0.38 40.63 9.25
C ALA A 456 -1.59 40.59 10.18
N ILE A 457 -1.81 39.47 10.89
CA ILE A 457 -2.86 39.34 11.91
C ILE A 457 -2.57 40.29 13.07
N GLU A 458 -1.35 40.28 13.61
CA GLU A 458 -0.94 41.15 14.71
C GLU A 458 -1.11 42.63 14.36
N LEU A 459 -0.73 43.03 13.14
CA LEU A 459 -0.93 44.40 12.63
C LEU A 459 -2.41 44.77 12.54
N TYR A 460 -3.28 43.85 12.09
CA TYR A 460 -4.72 44.07 12.04
C TYR A 460 -5.31 44.27 13.44
N GLU A 461 -4.94 43.41 14.39
CA GLU A 461 -5.43 43.47 15.77
C GLU A 461 -4.98 44.77 16.45
N ARG A 462 -3.71 45.18 16.25
CA ARG A 462 -3.19 46.47 16.73
C ARG A 462 -3.93 47.67 16.12
N ARG A 463 -4.23 47.65 14.82
CA ARG A 463 -4.90 48.77 14.13
C ARG A 463 -6.39 48.90 14.45
N THR A 464 -7.07 47.78 14.66
CA THR A 464 -8.53 47.76 14.78
C THR A 464 -9.02 47.57 16.21
N GLY A 465 -8.16 47.15 17.13
CA GLY A 465 -8.53 46.73 18.48
C GLY A 465 -9.44 45.49 18.51
N LYS A 466 -9.64 44.83 17.37
CA LYS A 466 -10.51 43.65 17.21
C LYS A 466 -9.64 42.42 17.05
N THR A 467 -9.92 41.38 17.82
CA THR A 467 -9.31 40.06 17.63
C THR A 467 -9.65 39.52 16.24
N ALA A 468 -8.65 39.05 15.51
CA ALA A 468 -8.85 38.46 14.20
C ALA A 468 -9.65 37.16 14.37
N ARG A 469 -10.71 36.97 13.58
CA ARG A 469 -11.49 35.72 13.55
C ARG A 469 -10.66 34.49 13.13
N CYS A 470 -9.41 34.67 12.72
CA CYS A 470 -8.53 33.60 12.21
C CYS A 470 -7.70 32.93 13.31
N HIS A 471 -8.24 32.76 14.51
CA HIS A 471 -7.62 31.99 15.60
C HIS A 471 -7.79 30.47 15.44
N LYS A 472 -7.90 29.95 14.21
CA LYS A 472 -7.70 28.51 14.01
C LYS A 472 -6.20 28.29 13.99
N GLU A 473 -5.66 28.02 15.17
CA GLU A 473 -4.33 27.43 15.39
C GLU A 473 -3.99 26.54 14.20
N TYR A 474 -3.10 27.03 13.34
CA TYR A 474 -2.58 26.31 12.20
C TYR A 474 -1.58 25.32 12.74
N VAL A 475 -2.06 24.19 13.27
CA VAL A 475 -1.22 23.12 13.83
C VAL A 475 -0.14 23.71 14.74
N ASP A 476 -0.47 24.01 15.99
CA ASP A 476 0.53 23.80 17.03
C ASP A 476 0.73 22.28 17.21
#